data_AF-A0A4Q3HLM3-F1
#
_entry.id   AF-A0A4Q3HLM3-F1
#
_cell.length_a   1.000
_cell.length_b   1.000
_cell.length_c   1.000
_cell.angle_alpha   90.00
_cell.angle_beta   90.00
_cell.angle_gamma   90.00
#
_symmetry.space_group_name_H-M   'P 1'
#
loop_
_entity.id
_entity.type
_entity.pdbx_description
1 polymer ?
#
loop_
_entity_poly.entity_id
_entity_poly.type
_entity_poly.pdbx_seq_one_letter_code
_entity_poly.pdbx_strand_id
1 'polypeptide(L)' 'DFPDARNTNMELLRTRNWIDIPVAYRNGRRALFTLQKGPEGEKAFNEAIREWGQAGGQTGQ' A
#
# COMPACT_ATOMS: atom_id res chain seq x y z
N ASP A 1 11.69 14.89 0.42
CA ASP A 1 10.53 14.28 1.09
C ASP A 1 9.23 14.72 0.49
N PHE A 2 8.31 13.79 0.29
CA PHE A 2 6.93 14.05 -0.13
C PHE A 2 5.99 13.61 1.01
N PRO A 3 5.95 14.35 2.13
CA PRO A 3 5.12 14.00 3.28
C PRO A 3 3.65 13.83 2.90
N ASP A 4 3.16 14.64 1.96
CA ASP A 4 1.79 14.56 1.44
C ASP A 4 1.53 13.27 0.67
N ALA A 5 2.50 12.81 -0.12
CA ALA A 5 2.40 11.55 -0.86
C ALA A 5 2.38 10.36 0.10
N ARG A 6 3.18 10.40 1.17
CA ARG A 6 3.14 9.37 2.22
C ARG A 6 1.78 9.33 2.89
N ASN A 7 1.24 10.47 3.33
CA ASN A 7 -0.06 10.53 3.99
C ASN A 7 -1.18 10.01 3.07
N THR A 8 -1.16 10.44 1.80
CA THR A 8 -2.11 9.99 0.79
C THR A 8 -2.02 8.47 0.56
N ASN A 9 -0.81 7.93 0.42
CA ASN A 9 -0.62 6.50 0.23
C ASN A 9 -1.08 5.70 1.44
N MET A 10 -0.78 6.15 2.66
CA MET A 10 -1.23 5.49 3.88
C MET A 10 -2.77 5.47 3.98
N GLU A 11 -3.42 6.55 3.56
CA GLU A 11 -4.89 6.61 3.51
C GLU A 11 -5.47 5.64 2.48
N LEU A 12 -4.89 5.59 1.28
CA LEU A 12 -5.30 4.65 0.23
C LEU A 12 -5.12 3.19 0.67
N LEU A 13 -4.02 2.89 1.37
CA LEU A 13 -3.76 1.55 1.89
C LEU A 13 -4.77 1.13 2.97
N ARG A 14 -5.36 2.07 3.72
CA ARG A 14 -6.41 1.78 4.70
C ARG A 14 -7.80 1.66 4.08
N THR A 15 -8.15 2.57 3.18
CA THR A 15 -9.55 2.72 2.73
C THR A 15 -9.87 1.95 1.46
N ARG A 16 -8.88 1.68 0.59
CA ARG A 16 -9.12 0.96 -0.65
C ARG A 16 -9.04 -0.55 -0.43
N ASN A 17 -10.04 -1.29 -0.90
CA ASN A 17 -10.09 -2.75 -0.82
C ASN A 17 -9.38 -3.46 -2.00
N TRP A 18 -8.59 -2.72 -2.79
CA TRP A 18 -7.86 -3.31 -3.90
C TRP A 18 -6.51 -2.66 -4.11
N ILE A 19 -5.64 -3.37 -4.81
CA ILE A 19 -4.32 -2.91 -5.24
C ILE A 19 -4.15 -3.21 -6.72
N ASP A 20 -3.71 -2.20 -7.45
CA ASP A 20 -3.38 -2.30 -8.85
C ASP A 20 -1.87 -2.49 -9.04
N ILE A 21 -1.49 -3.48 -9.83
CA ILE A 21 -0.11 -3.74 -10.25
C ILE A 21 -0.04 -3.56 -11.77
N PRO A 22 0.50 -2.44 -12.26
CA PRO A 22 0.72 -2.26 -13.69
C PRO A 22 1.93 -3.09 -14.14
N VAL A 23 1.77 -3.82 -15.23
CA VAL A 23 2.83 -4.61 -15.86
C VAL A 23 3.14 -4.03 -17.22
N ALA A 24 4.40 -3.68 -17.46
CA ALA A 24 4.90 -3.28 -18.77
C ALA A 24 5.60 -4.48 -19.44
N TYR A 25 5.16 -4.83 -20.64
CA TYR A 25 5.78 -5.88 -21.43
C TYR A 25 6.91 -5.31 -22.30
N ARG A 26 7.88 -6.16 -22.66
CA ARG A 26 8.99 -5.80 -23.54
C ARG A 26 8.55 -5.39 -24.96
N ASN A 27 7.35 -5.79 -25.38
CA ASN A 27 6.76 -5.41 -26.66
C ASN A 27 5.99 -4.08 -26.63
N GLY A 28 6.10 -3.32 -25.54
CA GLY A 28 5.45 -2.01 -25.39
C GLY A 28 3.99 -2.07 -24.93
N ARG A 29 3.39 -3.26 -24.78
CA ARG A 29 2.03 -3.40 -24.23
C ARG A 29 2.03 -3.23 -22.71
N ARG A 30 0.87 -2.88 -22.17
CA ARG A 30 0.63 -2.77 -20.73
C ARG A 30 -0.52 -3.67 -20.30
N ALA A 31 -0.38 -4.33 -19.16
CA ALA A 31 -1.46 -5.00 -18.45
C ALA A 31 -1.64 -4.36 -17.08
N LEU A 32 -2.82 -4.55 -16.50
CA LEU A 32 -3.14 -4.14 -15.14
C LEU A 32 -3.70 -5.35 -14.40
N PHE A 33 -3.09 -5.68 -13.27
CA PHE A 33 -3.66 -6.64 -12.33
C PHE A 33 -4.29 -5.90 -11.17
N THR A 34 -5.60 -6.04 -11.03
CA THR A 34 -6.35 -5.54 -9.88
C THR A 34 -6.58 -6.70 -8.91
N LEU A 35 -5.99 -6.60 -7.74
CA LEU A 35 -6.10 -7.58 -6.66
C LEU A 35 -7.07 -7.03 -5.61
N GLN A 36 -8.12 -7.79 -5.28
CA GLN A 36 -8.94 -7.48 -4.11
C GLN A 36 -8.24 -7.98 -2.85
N LYS A 37 -8.20 -7.17 -1.79
CA LYS A 37 -7.58 -7.59 -0.53
C LYS A 37 -8.40 -8.70 0.12
N GLY A 38 -9.73 -8.56 0.10
CA GLY A 38 -10.62 -9.44 0.84
C GLY A 38 -10.36 -9.39 2.34
N PRO A 39 -11.06 -10.21 3.14
CA PRO A 39 -10.97 -10.14 4.60
C PRO A 39 -9.55 -10.39 5.14
N GLU A 40 -8.82 -11.33 4.55
CA GLU A 40 -7.46 -11.66 4.97
C GLU A 40 -6.46 -10.56 4.60
N GLY A 41 -6.58 -10.00 3.39
CA GLY A 41 -5.73 -8.88 2.97
C GLY A 41 -5.99 -7.64 3.81
N GLU A 42 -7.25 -7.30 4.09
CA GLU A 42 -7.57 -6.17 4.99
C GLU A 42 -6.90 -6.33 6.35
N LYS A 43 -6.95 -7.53 6.94
CA LYS A 43 -6.25 -7.83 8.20
C LYS A 43 -4.74 -7.64 8.08
N ALA A 44 -4.11 -8.17 7.03
CA ALA A 44 -2.67 -8.06 6.82
C ALA A 44 -2.22 -6.60 6.65
N PHE A 45 -2.97 -5.79 5.90
CA PHE A 45 -2.67 -4.37 5.73
C PHE A 45 -2.83 -3.59 7.03
N ASN A 46 -3.89 -3.86 7.80
CA ASN A 46 -4.11 -3.19 9.08
C ASN A 46 -2.99 -3.50 10.09
N GLU A 47 -2.54 -4.76 10.14
CA GLU A 47 -1.44 -5.19 10.99
C GLU A 47 -0.12 -4.51 10.61
N ALA A 48 0.24 -4.54 9.31
CA ALA A 48 1.46 -3.89 8.82
C ALA A 48 1.46 -2.37 9.11
N ILE A 49 0.35 -1.69 8.85
CA ILE A 49 0.23 -0.24 9.09
C ILE A 49 0.36 0.09 10.58
N ARG A 50 -0.20 -0.75 11.46
CA ARG A 50 -0.06 -0.59 12.91
C ARG A 50 1.40 -0.73 13.33
N GLU A 51 2.10 -1.77 12.86
CA GLU A 51 3.50 -2.02 13.18
C GLU A 51 4.41 -0.90 12.68
N TRP A 52 4.20 -0.39 11.46
CA TRP A 52 4.96 0.73 10.93
C TRP A 52 4.75 2.02 11.74
N GLY A 53 3.54 2.25 12.26
CA GLY A 53 3.26 3.36 13.17
C GLY A 53 4.04 3.27 14.49
N GLN A 54 4.27 2.05 14.99
CA GLN A 54 5.06 1.81 16.21
C GLN A 54 6.56 1.90 15.94
N ALA A 55 7.04 1.32 14.83
CA ALA A 55 8.44 1.35 14.42
C ALA A 55 8.92 2.78 14.10
N GLY A 56 8.08 3.60 13.45
CA GLY A 56 8.38 4.99 13.15
C GLY A 56 8.45 5.91 14.39
N GLY A 57 8.02 5.43 15.56
CA GLY A 57 8.20 6.13 16.85
C GLY A 57 9.52 5.80 17.56
N GLN A 58 10.25 4.77 17.13
CA GLN A 58 11.51 4.33 17.76
C GLN A 58 12.77 4.92 17.12
N THR A 59 12.67 5.48 15.91
CA THR A 59 13.83 6.04 15.17
C THR A 59 14.10 7.53 15.47
N GLY A 60 13.53 8.07 16.55
CA GLY A 60 13.56 9.50 16.88
C GLY A 60 13.92 9.83 18.34
N GLN A 61 14.64 8.94 19.04
CA GLN A 61 15.19 9.24 20.37
C GLN A 61 16.66 8.86 20.47
#